data_AF-A0A139HTH1-F1
#
_entry.id   AF-A0A139HTH1-F1
#
_cell.length_a   1.000
_cell.length_b   1.000
_cell.length_c   1.000
_cell.angle_alpha   90.00
_cell.angle_beta   90.00
_cell.angle_gamma   90.00
#
_symmetry.space_group_name_H-M   'P 1'
#
loop_
_entity.id
_entity.type
_entity.pdbx_description
1 polymer ?
#
loop_
_entity_poly.entity_id
_entity_poly.type
_entity_poly.pdbx_seq_one_letter_code
_entity_poly.pdbx_strand_id
1 'polypeptide(L)'
;MAHFKPNGLRVISGNTDSEAAAYVIPEITTDAQLKAWLRLEYPLLTARDVDDILEVHYLPSDASGVIPFATCGDCNGATADATGPFAIGPQQRTIALYSESTFVCSSYWLAKAFSCAKSRDAWKYRDSVPAAQHGADLNGIGLRFRGLILSSAFVQVFGGTWGNFIVNNDPSSEQELSTFSEHGDRTWRMLNLNETGWTPYSSRMVATRPNATQYKEPGPTNDIRVVDAKT
;
A
#
# COMPACT_ATOMS: atom_id res chain seq x y z
N MET A 1 8.51 -27.68 3.16
CA MET A 1 8.24 -26.42 2.43
C MET A 1 8.00 -26.78 0.98
N ALA A 2 6.84 -26.45 0.41
CA ALA A 2 6.61 -26.65 -1.02
C ALA A 2 7.52 -25.69 -1.82
N HIS A 3 8.25 -26.21 -2.80
CA HIS A 3 9.05 -25.39 -3.72
C HIS A 3 8.11 -24.66 -4.68
N PHE A 4 7.67 -23.46 -4.30
CA PHE A 4 6.97 -22.58 -5.22
C PHE A 4 7.90 -22.22 -6.38
N LYS A 5 7.51 -22.62 -7.60
CA LYS A 5 8.15 -22.18 -8.85
C LYS A 5 7.18 -21.25 -9.55
N PRO A 6 7.35 -19.92 -9.44
CA PRO A 6 6.53 -18.99 -10.20
C PRO A 6 6.71 -19.26 -11.71
N ASN A 7 5.65 -19.12 -12.51
CA ASN A 7 5.77 -19.12 -13.96
C ASN A 7 6.14 -17.72 -14.46
N GLY A 8 7.04 -17.63 -15.44
CA GLY A 8 7.49 -16.37 -16.04
C GLY A 8 8.94 -16.02 -15.74
N LEU A 9 9.44 -15.01 -16.47
CA LEU A 9 10.80 -14.49 -16.32
C LEU A 9 10.83 -13.22 -15.46
N ARG A 10 9.74 -12.47 -15.43
CA ARG A 10 9.71 -11.10 -14.92
C ARG A 10 8.41 -10.75 -14.26
N VAL A 11 8.45 -9.94 -13.20
CA VAL A 11 7.25 -9.48 -12.49
C VAL A 11 7.39 -8.05 -11.99
N ILE A 12 6.34 -7.25 -12.15
CA ILE A 12 6.11 -6.06 -11.33
C ILE A 12 5.00 -6.41 -10.35
N SER A 13 5.27 -6.26 -9.06
CA SER A 13 4.28 -6.41 -8.01
C SER A 13 4.02 -5.07 -7.32
N GLY A 14 2.78 -4.82 -6.92
CA GLY A 14 2.34 -3.54 -6.41
C GLY A 14 1.36 -3.68 -5.26
N ASN A 15 1.25 -2.63 -4.46
CA ASN A 15 0.14 -2.42 -3.53
C ASN A 15 -0.13 -0.91 -3.37
N THR A 16 -1.29 -0.58 -2.83
CA THR A 16 -1.68 0.74 -2.34
C THR A 16 -1.54 0.76 -0.80
N ASP A 17 -1.52 1.93 -0.17
CA ASP A 17 -1.29 2.02 1.30
C ASP A 17 -2.49 1.64 2.16
N SER A 18 -3.70 1.69 1.60
CA SER A 18 -4.96 1.47 2.29
C SER A 18 -5.83 0.46 1.53
N GLU A 19 -5.23 -0.66 1.12
CA GLU A 19 -5.85 -1.74 0.35
C GLU A 19 -7.18 -2.20 0.93
N ALA A 20 -7.22 -2.50 2.22
CA ALA A 20 -8.38 -3.14 2.83
C ALA A 20 -9.50 -2.17 3.21
N ALA A 21 -9.37 -0.86 2.95
CA ALA A 21 -10.33 0.15 3.44
C ALA A 21 -11.78 -0.14 3.02
N ALA A 22 -11.98 -0.72 1.84
CA ALA A 22 -13.29 -1.10 1.30
C ALA A 22 -13.77 -2.51 1.69
N TYR A 23 -12.89 -3.34 2.27
CA TYR A 23 -13.15 -4.77 2.48
C TYR A 23 -13.37 -5.12 3.94
N VAL A 24 -12.83 -4.33 4.88
CA VAL A 24 -13.14 -4.49 6.30
C VAL A 24 -14.52 -3.90 6.59
N ILE A 25 -15.33 -4.60 7.37
CA ILE A 25 -16.63 -4.10 7.83
C ILE A 25 -16.46 -2.80 8.64
N PRO A 26 -17.42 -1.87 8.58
CA PRO A 26 -17.37 -0.66 9.39
C PRO A 26 -17.69 -0.95 10.86
N GLU A 27 -17.54 0.08 11.70
CA GLU A 27 -17.97 0.10 13.11
C GLU A 27 -17.24 -0.86 14.08
N ILE A 28 -15.98 -1.21 13.77
CA ILE A 28 -15.08 -1.87 14.72
C ILE A 28 -14.47 -0.80 15.64
N THR A 29 -15.08 -0.56 16.79
CA THR A 29 -14.73 0.52 17.73
C THR A 29 -13.99 0.05 18.98
N THR A 30 -13.88 -1.27 19.18
CA THR A 30 -13.21 -1.87 20.34
C THR A 30 -12.28 -3.02 19.95
N ASP A 31 -11.27 -3.29 20.77
CA ASP A 31 -10.37 -4.43 20.59
C ASP A 31 -11.11 -5.77 20.68
N ALA A 32 -12.19 -5.84 21.46
CA ALA A 32 -13.04 -7.03 21.52
C ALA A 32 -13.73 -7.30 20.18
N GLN A 33 -14.24 -6.26 19.50
CA GLN A 33 -14.81 -6.39 18.16
C GLN A 33 -13.75 -6.74 17.12
N LEU A 34 -12.54 -6.16 17.22
CA LEU A 34 -11.42 -6.52 16.35
C LEU A 34 -11.07 -8.01 16.50
N LYS A 35 -10.89 -8.49 17.74
CA LYS A 35 -10.64 -9.92 18.03
C LYS A 35 -11.77 -10.82 17.50
N ALA A 36 -13.02 -10.40 17.65
CA ALA A 36 -14.16 -11.14 17.13
C ALA A 36 -14.15 -11.19 15.59
N TRP A 37 -13.83 -10.08 14.93
CA TRP A 37 -13.71 -10.01 13.48
C TRP A 37 -12.57 -10.90 12.96
N LEU A 38 -11.40 -10.90 13.62
CA LEU A 38 -10.28 -11.77 13.23
C LEU A 38 -10.62 -13.26 13.29
N ARG A 39 -11.39 -13.69 14.30
CA ARG A 39 -11.82 -15.08 14.42
C ARG A 39 -12.84 -15.46 13.35
N LEU A 40 -13.60 -14.49 12.84
CA LEU A 40 -14.52 -14.70 11.72
C LEU A 40 -13.74 -14.82 10.40
N GLU A 41 -12.80 -13.91 10.15
CA GLU A 41 -12.04 -13.84 8.91
C GLU A 41 -10.99 -14.96 8.80
N TYR A 42 -10.39 -15.33 9.92
CA TYR A 42 -9.34 -16.36 10.02
C TYR A 42 -9.72 -17.45 11.02
N PRO A 43 -10.70 -18.32 10.68
CA PRO A 43 -11.28 -19.30 11.61
C PRO A 43 -10.31 -20.39 12.08
N LEU A 44 -9.14 -20.51 11.45
CA LEU A 44 -8.10 -21.47 11.81
C LEU A 44 -7.04 -20.90 12.75
N LEU A 45 -7.04 -19.59 13.02
CA LEU A 45 -6.15 -19.01 14.03
C LEU A 45 -6.59 -19.46 15.42
N THR A 46 -5.64 -19.92 16.22
CA THR A 46 -5.87 -20.18 17.63
C THR A 46 -6.06 -18.87 18.39
N ALA A 47 -6.62 -18.95 19.60
CA ALA A 47 -6.72 -17.77 20.46
C ALA A 47 -5.34 -17.12 20.71
N ARG A 48 -4.31 -17.96 20.86
CA ARG A 48 -2.92 -17.51 21.00
C ARG A 48 -2.43 -16.78 19.76
N ASP A 49 -2.68 -17.29 18.56
CA ASP A 49 -2.24 -16.62 17.32
C ASP A 49 -2.88 -15.23 17.19
N VAL A 50 -4.17 -15.11 17.54
CA VAL A 50 -4.88 -13.82 17.54
C VAL A 50 -4.26 -12.84 18.53
N ASP A 51 -3.97 -13.29 19.75
CA ASP A 51 -3.35 -12.44 20.77
C ASP A 51 -1.93 -12.03 20.35
N ASP A 52 -1.12 -12.98 19.86
CA ASP A 52 0.25 -12.72 19.37
C ASP A 52 0.26 -11.69 18.22
N ILE A 53 -0.66 -11.82 17.24
CA ILE A 53 -0.77 -10.85 16.14
C ILE A 53 -1.06 -9.43 16.66
N LEU A 54 -1.99 -9.29 17.59
CA LEU A 54 -2.44 -7.98 18.07
C LEU A 54 -1.48 -7.35 19.08
N GLU A 55 -0.76 -8.16 19.84
CA GLU A 55 0.18 -7.68 20.84
C GLU A 55 1.57 -7.38 20.25
N VAL A 56 1.93 -8.00 19.12
CA VAL A 56 3.23 -7.79 18.49
C VAL A 56 3.17 -6.81 17.33
N HIS A 57 2.15 -6.90 16.48
CA HIS A 57 2.15 -6.22 15.18
C HIS A 57 1.16 -5.07 15.07
N TYR A 58 0.04 -5.11 15.80
CA TYR A 58 -0.96 -4.05 15.75
C TYR A 58 -1.30 -3.60 17.15
N LEU A 59 -0.35 -3.01 17.85
CA LEU A 59 -0.56 -2.56 19.23
C LEU A 59 -1.73 -1.57 19.34
N PRO A 60 -2.50 -1.61 20.43
CA PRO A 60 -3.45 -0.56 20.71
C PRO A 60 -2.72 0.78 20.86
N SER A 61 -3.27 1.84 20.27
CA SER A 61 -2.85 3.20 20.57
C SER A 61 -4.07 4.05 20.86
N ASP A 62 -3.90 5.06 21.72
CA ASP A 62 -4.95 6.03 21.95
C ASP A 62 -5.07 6.96 20.73
N ALA A 63 -6.11 6.75 19.94
CA ALA A 63 -6.45 7.60 18.80
C ALA A 63 -7.62 8.53 19.13
N SER A 64 -7.99 8.68 20.41
CA SER A 64 -9.09 9.54 20.83
C SER A 64 -8.84 10.98 20.40
N GLY A 65 -9.82 11.58 19.72
CA GLY A 65 -9.72 12.96 19.22
C GLY A 65 -8.84 13.13 17.98
N VAL A 66 -8.24 12.07 17.44
CA VAL A 66 -7.49 12.10 16.18
C VAL A 66 -8.47 12.09 15.00
N ILE A 67 -8.30 13.01 14.06
CA ILE A 67 -9.04 12.98 12.79
C ILE A 67 -8.29 12.02 11.84
N PRO A 68 -8.98 11.13 11.09
CA PRO A 68 -8.31 10.28 10.10
C PRO A 68 -7.46 11.08 9.10
N PHE A 69 -6.20 10.67 8.90
CA PHE A 69 -5.30 11.23 7.90
C PHE A 69 -4.31 10.16 7.41
N ALA A 70 -3.77 10.34 6.20
CA ALA A 70 -2.68 9.49 5.72
C ALA A 70 -1.40 9.81 6.49
N THR A 71 -0.82 8.82 7.15
CA THR A 71 0.45 8.92 7.87
C THR A 71 1.54 8.22 7.08
N CYS A 72 2.78 8.67 7.25
CA CYS A 72 3.96 7.98 6.72
C CYS A 72 4.41 6.77 7.57
N GLY A 73 3.63 6.38 8.59
CA GLY A 73 3.83 5.13 9.33
C GLY A 73 4.72 5.28 10.55
N ASP A 74 5.97 5.74 10.39
CA ASP A 74 7.00 5.76 11.43
C ASP A 74 7.56 7.16 11.77
N CYS A 75 6.90 8.22 11.30
CA CYS A 75 7.39 9.60 11.35
C CYS A 75 7.31 10.31 12.72
N ASN A 76 7.64 9.62 13.82
CA ASN A 76 7.63 10.14 15.19
C ASN A 76 6.27 10.73 15.65
N GLY A 77 5.17 10.13 15.17
CA GLY A 77 3.80 10.55 15.44
C GLY A 77 2.82 9.37 15.41
N ALA A 78 1.60 9.58 14.91
CA ALA A 78 0.62 8.51 14.78
C ALA A 78 1.08 7.44 13.76
N THR A 79 1.01 6.17 14.14
CA THR A 79 1.40 5.05 13.27
C THR A 79 0.33 4.71 12.25
N ALA A 80 0.73 4.10 11.12
CA ALA A 80 -0.21 3.64 10.08
C ALA A 80 -1.18 2.56 10.57
N ASP A 81 -0.81 1.84 11.63
CA ASP A 81 -1.65 0.83 12.27
C ASP A 81 -2.84 1.46 12.98
N ALA A 82 -2.67 2.63 13.58
CA ALA A 82 -3.69 3.24 14.41
C ALA A 82 -4.35 4.47 13.79
N THR A 83 -3.70 5.11 12.82
CA THR A 83 -4.26 6.26 12.09
C THR A 83 -4.06 6.07 10.60
N GLY A 84 -5.15 6.16 9.84
CA GLY A 84 -5.11 6.11 8.39
C GLY A 84 -6.12 7.08 7.80
N PRO A 85 -6.16 7.20 6.46
CA PRO A 85 -7.00 8.19 5.80
C PRO A 85 -8.50 7.92 5.92
N PHE A 86 -8.89 6.69 6.30
CA PHE A 86 -10.29 6.27 6.39
C PHE A 86 -10.79 6.01 7.81
N ALA A 87 -9.89 5.79 8.75
CA ALA A 87 -10.23 5.36 10.09
C ALA A 87 -9.10 5.65 11.08
N ILE A 88 -9.43 5.51 12.36
CA ILE A 88 -8.51 5.53 13.49
C ILE A 88 -8.80 4.36 14.44
N GLY A 89 -7.88 4.09 15.36
CA GLY A 89 -8.08 3.13 16.46
C GLY A 89 -8.31 1.70 15.97
N PRO A 90 -9.20 0.92 16.62
CA PRO A 90 -9.44 -0.48 16.27
C PRO A 90 -9.87 -0.69 14.82
N GLN A 91 -10.64 0.25 14.25
CA GLN A 91 -11.04 0.17 12.86
C GLN A 91 -9.84 0.27 11.91
N GLN A 92 -8.91 1.19 12.17
CA GLN A 92 -7.70 1.32 11.35
C GLN A 92 -6.76 0.14 11.55
N ARG A 93 -6.60 -0.37 12.77
CA ARG A 93 -5.80 -1.59 13.04
C ARG A 93 -6.32 -2.78 12.25
N THR A 94 -7.64 -2.91 12.16
CA THR A 94 -8.26 -3.96 11.35
C THR A 94 -7.99 -3.76 9.85
N ILE A 95 -8.05 -2.52 9.36
CA ILE A 95 -7.72 -2.18 7.97
C ILE A 95 -6.25 -2.44 7.67
N ALA A 96 -5.33 -2.02 8.54
CA ALA A 96 -3.89 -2.26 8.39
C ALA A 96 -3.60 -3.76 8.33
N LEU A 97 -4.13 -4.52 9.30
CA LEU A 97 -3.98 -5.98 9.34
C LEU A 97 -4.48 -6.64 8.06
N TYR A 98 -5.72 -6.36 7.65
CA TYR A 98 -6.28 -7.00 6.47
C TYR A 98 -5.61 -6.54 5.17
N SER A 99 -5.07 -5.31 5.14
CA SER A 99 -4.26 -4.83 4.01
C SER A 99 -2.99 -5.66 3.90
N GLU A 100 -2.29 -5.87 5.02
CA GLU A 100 -1.04 -6.61 5.07
C GLU A 100 -1.21 -8.09 4.75
N SER A 101 -2.10 -8.77 5.47
CA SER A 101 -2.29 -10.21 5.33
C SER A 101 -2.81 -10.63 3.96
N THR A 102 -3.57 -9.76 3.28
CA THR A 102 -4.27 -10.11 2.04
C THR A 102 -3.56 -9.57 0.81
N PHE A 103 -3.09 -8.31 0.84
CA PHE A 103 -2.59 -7.61 -0.35
C PHE A 103 -1.09 -7.29 -0.25
N VAL A 104 -0.69 -6.52 0.77
CA VAL A 104 0.66 -5.95 0.85
C VAL A 104 1.70 -7.06 1.01
N CYS A 105 1.64 -7.90 2.04
CA CYS A 105 2.64 -8.95 2.24
C CYS A 105 2.66 -9.98 1.10
N SER A 106 1.51 -10.27 0.50
CA SER A 106 1.42 -11.12 -0.70
C SER A 106 2.20 -10.53 -1.88
N SER A 107 2.12 -9.21 -2.10
CA SER A 107 2.87 -8.52 -3.15
C SER A 107 4.39 -8.57 -2.91
N TYR A 108 4.84 -8.39 -1.66
CA TYR A 108 6.23 -8.57 -1.25
C TYR A 108 6.71 -10.00 -1.47
N TRP A 109 5.91 -10.98 -1.06
CA TRP A 109 6.22 -12.39 -1.22
C TRP A 109 6.38 -12.76 -2.70
N LEU A 110 5.51 -12.25 -3.58
CA LEU A 110 5.60 -12.49 -5.01
C LEU A 110 6.88 -11.90 -5.62
N ALA A 111 7.20 -10.64 -5.31
CA ALA A 111 8.43 -10.00 -5.77
C ALA A 111 9.68 -10.78 -5.30
N LYS A 112 9.70 -11.16 -4.01
CA LYS A 112 10.76 -12.00 -3.42
C LYS A 112 10.90 -13.35 -4.10
N ALA A 113 9.79 -14.03 -4.36
CA ALA A 113 9.80 -15.36 -4.96
C ALA A 113 10.39 -15.35 -6.37
N PHE A 114 10.20 -14.27 -7.14
CA PHE A 114 10.82 -14.10 -8.44
C PHE A 114 12.30 -13.74 -8.35
N SER A 115 12.70 -12.87 -7.41
CA SER A 115 14.10 -12.43 -7.28
C SER A 115 15.06 -13.53 -6.80
N CYS A 116 14.57 -14.59 -6.17
CA CYS A 116 15.41 -15.72 -5.74
C CYS A 116 16.04 -16.55 -6.89
N ALA A 117 15.62 -16.38 -8.14
CA ALA A 117 16.17 -17.14 -9.27
C ALA A 117 17.10 -16.28 -10.13
N LYS A 118 18.32 -16.78 -10.40
CA LYS A 118 19.39 -16.06 -11.13
C LYS A 118 19.02 -15.54 -12.54
N SER A 119 17.93 -16.01 -13.12
CA SER A 119 17.49 -15.67 -14.48
C SER A 119 16.13 -14.95 -14.49
N ARG A 120 15.78 -14.30 -13.38
CA ARG A 120 14.48 -13.62 -13.22
C ARG A 120 14.67 -12.26 -12.61
N ASP A 121 13.82 -11.35 -13.05
CA ASP A 121 13.79 -9.97 -12.59
C ASP A 121 12.47 -9.72 -11.86
N ALA A 122 12.54 -8.98 -10.76
CA ALA A 122 11.38 -8.59 -9.99
C ALA A 122 11.48 -7.12 -9.64
N TRP A 123 10.32 -6.45 -9.64
CA TRP A 123 10.19 -5.07 -9.24
C TRP A 123 8.99 -4.91 -8.31
N LYS A 124 9.09 -3.97 -7.38
CA LYS A 124 8.07 -3.70 -6.37
C LYS A 124 7.71 -2.23 -6.36
N TYR A 125 6.44 -1.87 -6.46
CA TYR A 125 5.99 -0.50 -6.21
C TYR A 125 4.97 -0.43 -5.08
N ARG A 126 4.81 0.76 -4.51
CA ARG A 126 3.77 1.13 -3.54
C ARG A 126 3.13 2.43 -4.02
N ASP A 127 1.81 2.48 -4.11
CA ASP A 127 1.04 3.70 -4.34
C ASP A 127 0.64 4.33 -3.02
N SER A 128 1.28 5.45 -2.71
CA SER A 128 1.09 6.19 -1.46
C SER A 128 0.38 7.52 -1.66
N VAL A 129 -0.16 7.81 -2.85
CA VAL A 129 -0.93 9.04 -3.10
C VAL A 129 -2.22 9.00 -2.26
N PRO A 130 -2.40 9.86 -1.25
CA PRO A 130 -3.54 9.74 -0.35
C PRO A 130 -4.86 9.92 -1.09
N ALA A 131 -5.90 9.17 -0.76
CA ALA A 131 -6.05 8.21 0.34
C ALA A 131 -5.58 6.78 0.03
N ALA A 132 -4.94 6.54 -1.12
CA ALA A 132 -4.25 5.28 -1.44
C ALA A 132 -5.08 4.00 -1.19
N GLN A 133 -6.36 4.04 -1.52
CA GLN A 133 -7.25 2.87 -1.41
C GLN A 133 -6.97 1.84 -2.51
N HIS A 134 -7.46 0.61 -2.33
CA HIS A 134 -7.38 -0.43 -3.36
C HIS A 134 -7.78 0.04 -4.76
N GLY A 135 -6.86 -0.14 -5.71
CA GLY A 135 -7.01 0.24 -7.11
C GLY A 135 -6.93 1.75 -7.39
N ALA A 136 -6.41 2.55 -6.45
CA ALA A 136 -6.09 3.96 -6.68
C ALA A 136 -4.98 4.15 -7.72
N ASP A 137 -3.96 3.30 -7.68
CA ASP A 137 -2.84 3.23 -8.61
C ASP A 137 -3.28 3.07 -10.09
N LEU A 138 -4.44 2.46 -10.34
CA LEU A 138 -5.02 2.33 -11.69
C LEU A 138 -5.27 3.69 -12.37
N ASN A 139 -5.44 4.78 -11.62
CA ASN A 139 -5.55 6.12 -12.21
C ASN A 139 -4.21 6.58 -12.80
N GLY A 140 -3.08 6.21 -12.18
CA GLY A 140 -1.75 6.60 -12.63
C GLY A 140 -1.28 5.89 -13.91
N ILE A 141 -1.93 4.78 -14.27
CA ILE A 141 -1.70 4.06 -15.53
C ILE A 141 -2.85 4.23 -16.55
N GLY A 142 -3.80 5.13 -16.27
CA GLY A 142 -4.90 5.45 -17.18
C GLY A 142 -5.95 4.35 -17.34
N LEU A 143 -5.98 3.34 -16.47
CA LEU A 143 -6.96 2.23 -16.52
C LEU A 143 -8.23 2.50 -15.70
N ARG A 144 -8.24 3.55 -14.88
CA ARG A 144 -9.44 4.06 -14.19
C ARG A 144 -9.46 5.58 -14.16
N PHE A 145 -10.67 6.12 -14.14
CA PHE A 145 -10.96 7.51 -13.77
C PHE A 145 -11.93 7.50 -12.59
N ARG A 146 -11.40 7.48 -11.36
CA ARG A 146 -12.22 7.52 -10.13
C ARG A 146 -11.97 8.79 -9.30
N GLY A 147 -11.90 9.94 -9.97
CA GLY A 147 -11.86 11.24 -9.28
C GLY A 147 -10.58 11.53 -8.49
N LEU A 148 -9.55 10.68 -8.60
CA LEU A 148 -8.17 11.01 -8.25
C LEU A 148 -7.62 11.88 -9.38
N ILE A 149 -7.29 13.13 -9.06
CA ILE A 149 -6.63 14.04 -9.98
C ILE A 149 -5.14 13.89 -9.71
N LEU A 150 -4.45 13.09 -10.52
CA LEU A 150 -2.99 12.94 -10.50
C LEU A 150 -2.37 14.01 -11.40
N SER A 151 -1.12 14.43 -11.14
CA SER A 151 -0.46 15.33 -12.10
C SER A 151 -0.20 14.60 -13.42
N SER A 152 -0.10 15.37 -14.51
CA SER A 152 0.31 14.83 -15.81
C SER A 152 1.70 14.19 -15.74
N ALA A 153 2.60 14.75 -14.93
CA ALA A 153 3.94 14.22 -14.72
C ALA A 153 3.90 12.85 -14.03
N PHE A 154 3.06 12.66 -13.01
CA PHE A 154 2.89 11.36 -12.34
C PHE A 154 2.38 10.30 -13.30
N VAL A 155 1.33 10.62 -14.05
CA VAL A 155 0.73 9.69 -15.03
C VAL A 155 1.75 9.33 -16.11
N GLN A 156 2.57 10.29 -16.55
CA GLN A 156 3.62 10.05 -17.53
C GLN A 156 4.70 9.10 -16.99
N VAL A 157 5.16 9.30 -15.75
CA VAL A 157 6.19 8.45 -15.13
C VAL A 157 5.66 7.04 -14.88
N PHE A 158 4.50 6.91 -14.22
CA PHE A 158 4.00 5.59 -13.83
C PHE A 158 3.44 4.80 -15.04
N GLY A 159 2.71 5.47 -15.94
CA GLY A 159 2.32 4.89 -17.22
C GLY A 159 3.52 4.48 -18.07
N GLY A 160 4.57 5.30 -18.09
CA GLY A 160 5.84 4.98 -18.76
C GLY A 160 6.55 3.77 -18.17
N THR A 161 6.53 3.62 -16.84
CA THR A 161 7.10 2.46 -16.12
C THR A 161 6.47 1.15 -16.60
N TRP A 162 5.13 1.11 -16.68
CA TRP A 162 4.42 -0.06 -17.22
C TRP A 162 4.65 -0.27 -18.72
N GLY A 163 4.66 0.81 -19.50
CA GLY A 163 4.96 0.75 -20.93
C GLY A 163 6.34 0.15 -21.22
N ASN A 164 7.36 0.62 -20.50
CA ASN A 164 8.73 0.10 -20.62
C ASN A 164 8.81 -1.37 -20.21
N PHE A 165 8.15 -1.77 -19.13
CA PHE A 165 8.11 -3.18 -18.74
C PHE A 165 7.50 -4.08 -19.82
N ILE A 166 6.38 -3.65 -20.40
CA ILE A 166 5.67 -4.42 -21.43
C ILE A 166 6.51 -4.55 -22.71
N VAL A 167 7.12 -3.46 -23.16
CA VAL A 167 7.83 -3.43 -24.46
C VAL A 167 9.28 -3.91 -24.33
N ASN A 168 9.97 -3.48 -23.27
CA ASN A 168 11.41 -3.64 -23.12
C ASN A 168 11.81 -4.68 -22.07
N ASN A 169 10.84 -5.28 -21.36
CA ASN A 169 11.09 -6.19 -20.24
C ASN A 169 11.80 -5.54 -19.04
N ASP A 170 11.90 -4.21 -18.99
CA ASP A 170 12.52 -3.44 -17.91
C ASP A 170 11.66 -2.19 -17.66
N PRO A 171 11.10 -2.01 -16.46
CA PRO A 171 10.29 -0.84 -16.12
C PRO A 171 11.10 0.45 -15.90
N SER A 172 12.42 0.37 -15.82
CA SER A 172 13.27 1.50 -15.48
C SER A 172 13.22 2.58 -16.58
N SER A 173 13.37 3.84 -16.17
CA SER A 173 13.56 5.00 -17.04
C SER A 173 14.91 5.63 -16.72
N GLU A 174 15.56 6.23 -17.73
CA GLU A 174 16.89 6.85 -17.58
C GLU A 174 16.90 8.03 -16.58
N GLN A 175 15.75 8.63 -16.30
CA GLN A 175 15.66 9.85 -15.48
C GLN A 175 15.30 9.63 -14.02
N GLU A 176 14.54 8.58 -13.65
CA GLU A 176 14.00 8.46 -12.28
C GLU A 176 14.18 7.09 -11.62
N LEU A 177 14.48 6.03 -12.38
CA LEU A 177 14.31 4.64 -11.91
C LEU A 177 15.53 3.74 -12.12
N SER A 178 16.73 4.30 -12.34
CA SER A 178 17.96 3.51 -12.59
C SER A 178 18.34 2.53 -11.45
N THR A 179 17.72 2.66 -10.27
CA THR A 179 17.92 1.78 -9.09
C THR A 179 16.71 0.90 -8.75
N PHE A 180 15.65 0.93 -9.57
CA PHE A 180 14.42 0.17 -9.35
C PHE A 180 14.67 -1.35 -9.42
N SER A 181 15.74 -1.78 -10.08
CA SER A 181 16.13 -3.17 -10.37
C SER A 181 16.90 -3.89 -9.25
N GLU A 182 17.20 -3.25 -8.12
CA GLU A 182 17.93 -3.91 -7.03
C GLU A 182 17.01 -4.75 -6.14
N HIS A 183 16.59 -5.93 -6.63
CA HIS A 183 16.16 -7.05 -5.78
C HIS A 183 17.33 -8.03 -5.64
N GLY A 184 18.40 -7.60 -4.97
CA GLY A 184 19.59 -8.41 -4.66
C GLY A 184 19.59 -8.90 -3.21
N ASP A 185 20.53 -9.79 -2.86
CA ASP A 185 20.57 -10.52 -1.58
C ASP A 185 20.52 -9.66 -0.29
N ARG A 186 20.66 -8.33 -0.37
CA ARG A 186 20.71 -7.43 0.81
C ARG A 186 20.05 -6.06 0.67
N THR A 187 19.63 -5.61 -0.51
CA THR A 187 18.91 -4.34 -0.70
C THR A 187 17.50 -4.64 -1.20
N TRP A 188 16.49 -4.21 -0.45
CA TRP A 188 15.08 -4.37 -0.80
C TRP A 188 14.57 -3.00 -1.15
N ARG A 189 14.56 -2.67 -2.44
CA ARG A 189 14.06 -1.37 -2.89
C ARG A 189 12.67 -1.50 -3.52
N MET A 190 11.88 -0.45 -3.37
CA MET A 190 10.62 -0.30 -4.08
C MET A 190 10.47 1.10 -4.65
N LEU A 191 9.68 1.22 -5.71
CA LEU A 191 9.23 2.51 -6.20
C LEU A 191 8.06 2.98 -5.34
N ASN A 192 8.24 4.06 -4.60
CA ASN A 192 7.16 4.74 -3.92
C ASN A 192 6.55 5.77 -4.88
N LEU A 193 5.31 5.55 -5.28
CA LEU A 193 4.54 6.46 -6.12
C LEU A 193 3.82 7.45 -5.19
N ASN A 194 4.32 8.68 -5.15
CA ASN A 194 3.77 9.73 -4.30
C ASN A 194 3.74 11.07 -5.03
N GLU A 195 2.93 11.99 -4.51
CA GLU A 195 2.90 13.39 -4.95
C GLU A 195 2.67 14.30 -3.74
N THR A 196 3.25 15.51 -3.76
CA THR A 196 3.14 16.52 -2.69
C THR A 196 2.76 17.90 -3.25
N GLY A 197 2.65 18.94 -2.41
CA GLY A 197 2.47 20.33 -2.86
C GLY A 197 1.03 20.77 -3.17
N TRP A 198 0.07 19.88 -2.98
CA TRP A 198 -1.31 20.01 -3.41
C TRP A 198 -2.22 20.91 -2.57
N THR A 199 -3.40 21.23 -3.13
CA THR A 199 -4.56 21.74 -2.39
C THR A 199 -5.43 20.58 -1.88
N PRO A 200 -5.65 20.43 -0.55
CA PRO A 200 -6.48 19.37 0.01
C PRO A 200 -7.97 19.61 -0.28
N TYR A 201 -8.71 18.53 -0.54
CA TYR A 201 -10.17 18.53 -0.56
C TYR A 201 -10.73 17.24 0.04
N SER A 202 -11.96 17.28 0.52
CA SER A 202 -12.65 16.12 1.10
C SER A 202 -13.42 15.37 0.01
N SER A 203 -13.20 14.06 -0.11
CA SER A 203 -13.90 13.21 -1.10
C SER A 203 -14.32 11.87 -0.52
N ARG A 204 -15.45 11.36 -0.99
CA ARG A 204 -15.89 10.00 -0.69
C ARG A 204 -15.23 9.03 -1.66
N MET A 205 -14.22 8.32 -1.16
CA MET A 205 -13.41 7.40 -1.97
C MET A 205 -13.83 5.94 -1.79
N VAL A 206 -14.18 5.57 -0.55
CA VAL A 206 -14.78 4.28 -0.20
C VAL A 206 -16.22 4.52 0.30
N ALA A 207 -17.18 3.82 -0.28
CA ALA A 207 -18.61 4.06 -0.02
C ALA A 207 -19.03 3.80 1.44
N THR A 208 -18.37 2.87 2.14
CA THR A 208 -18.67 2.50 3.53
C THR A 208 -17.83 3.27 4.56
N ARG A 209 -17.04 4.26 4.12
CA ARG A 209 -16.13 5.02 4.98
C ARG A 209 -16.49 6.52 4.99
N PRO A 210 -16.03 7.26 6.01
CA PRO A 210 -16.02 8.71 5.96
C PRO A 210 -15.26 9.24 4.74
N ASN A 211 -15.47 10.51 4.42
CA ASN A 211 -14.67 11.15 3.40
C ASN A 211 -13.21 11.19 3.82
N ALA A 212 -12.31 10.90 2.88
CA ALA A 212 -10.88 11.02 3.08
C ALA A 212 -10.36 12.31 2.43
N THR A 213 -9.22 12.79 2.93
CA THR A 213 -8.48 13.86 2.27
C THR A 213 -7.92 13.35 0.95
N GLN A 214 -8.19 14.12 -0.10
CA GLN A 214 -7.68 13.96 -1.46
C GLN A 214 -7.00 15.25 -1.87
N TYR A 215 -6.33 15.21 -3.01
CA TYR A 215 -5.49 16.28 -3.48
C TYR A 215 -5.74 16.57 -4.96
N LYS A 216 -5.69 17.84 -5.34
CA LYS A 216 -5.92 18.29 -6.72
C LYS A 216 -5.10 19.53 -7.07
N GLU A 217 -4.99 19.78 -8.37
CA GLU A 217 -4.45 21.01 -8.95
C GLU A 217 -5.16 22.27 -8.40
N PRO A 218 -4.44 23.41 -8.30
CA PRO A 218 -3.01 23.60 -8.60
C PRO A 218 -2.08 23.02 -7.52
N GLY A 219 -0.85 22.68 -7.90
CA GLY A 219 0.28 22.43 -6.98
C GLY A 219 0.86 21.01 -6.85
N PRO A 220 0.38 19.94 -7.51
CA PRO A 220 1.05 18.65 -7.39
C PRO A 220 2.49 18.73 -7.89
N THR A 221 3.36 18.13 -7.09
CA THR A 221 4.76 17.91 -7.39
C THR A 221 5.03 16.43 -7.21
N ASN A 222 5.54 15.77 -8.25
CA ASN A 222 5.98 14.38 -8.17
C ASN A 222 6.95 14.21 -7.00
N ASP A 223 6.67 13.24 -6.13
CA ASP A 223 7.58 12.75 -5.09
C ASP A 223 7.80 11.24 -5.31
N ILE A 224 7.86 10.86 -6.59
CA ILE A 224 8.17 9.50 -7.01
C ILE A 224 9.64 9.25 -6.72
N ARG A 225 9.91 8.20 -5.93
CA ARG A 225 11.27 7.89 -5.49
C ARG A 225 11.45 6.42 -5.20
N VAL A 226 12.68 5.95 -5.34
CA VAL A 226 13.07 4.62 -4.87
C VAL A 226 13.35 4.69 -3.37
N VAL A 227 12.67 3.86 -2.58
CA VAL A 227 12.79 3.78 -1.11
C VAL A 227 13.18 2.37 -0.67
N ASP A 228 13.58 2.24 0.60
CA ASP A 228 13.67 0.92 1.24
C ASP A 228 12.27 0.32 1.37
N ALA A 229 12.12 -0.95 1.02
CA ALA A 229 10.86 -1.67 1.00
C ALA A 229 10.59 -2.40 2.33
N LYS A 230 11.46 -2.27 3.35
CA LYS A 230 11.28 -2.86 4.69
C LYS A 230 10.92 -1.83 5.77
N THR A 231 10.98 -0.54 5.45
CA THR A 231 10.68 0.56 6.37
C THR A 231 9.37 1.22 5.96
#